data_AF-A0A1R1ELQ7-F1
#
_entry.id   AF-A0A1R1ELQ7-F1
#
_cell.length_a   1.000
_cell.length_b   1.000
_cell.length_c   1.000
_cell.angle_alpha   90.00
_cell.angle_beta   90.00
_cell.angle_gamma   90.00
#
_symmetry.space_group_name_H-M   'P 1'
#
loop_
_entity.id
_entity.type
_entity.pdbx_description
1 polymer ?
#
loop_
_entity_poly.entity_id
_entity_poly.type
_entity_poly.pdbx_seq_one_letter_code
_entity_poly.pdbx_strand_id
1 'polypeptide(L)'
;MEAKFAMEHEVAKILDHHEYAAVATVENQKPRLRRMPKYNKGLSIYLVANRKSQTWDLESKTPVSLLVGHGENDSRETVEIDGKLTVNTEEALRQQIWREEFSADFSGPDDPDYVILQVKAIRVELTDKDGQKHEWFDY
;
A
#
# COMPACT_ATOMS: atom_id res chain seq x y z
N MET A 1 -15.58 -20.17 -2.33
CA MET A 1 -14.44 -20.04 -3.27
C MET A 1 -14.72 -18.95 -4.29
N GLU A 2 -15.85 -19.00 -5.01
CA GLU A 2 -16.27 -17.95 -5.95
C GLU A 2 -16.48 -16.57 -5.31
N ALA A 3 -17.10 -16.50 -4.12
CA ALA A 3 -17.32 -15.24 -3.42
C ALA A 3 -16.01 -14.53 -3.03
N LYS A 4 -14.97 -15.26 -2.59
CA LYS A 4 -13.66 -14.65 -2.26
C LYS A 4 -13.03 -14.06 -3.51
N PHE A 5 -12.99 -14.81 -4.61
CA PHE A 5 -12.41 -14.34 -5.87
C PHE A 5 -13.09 -13.08 -6.41
N ALA A 6 -14.42 -13.01 -6.33
CA ALA A 6 -15.16 -11.80 -6.70
C ALA A 6 -14.77 -10.59 -5.83
N MET A 7 -14.61 -10.78 -4.52
CA MET A 7 -14.18 -9.72 -3.61
C MET A 7 -12.72 -9.28 -3.86
N GLU A 8 -11.81 -10.23 -4.10
CA GLU A 8 -10.41 -9.90 -4.44
C GLU A 8 -10.32 -9.08 -5.74
N HIS A 9 -11.21 -9.35 -6.70
CA HIS A 9 -11.31 -8.59 -7.93
C HIS A 9 -11.80 -7.15 -7.70
N GLU A 10 -12.84 -6.95 -6.88
CA GLU A 10 -13.31 -5.60 -6.54
C GLU A 10 -12.25 -4.81 -5.76
N VAL A 11 -11.56 -5.45 -4.82
CA VAL A 11 -10.43 -4.82 -4.13
C VAL A 11 -9.33 -4.44 -5.12
N ALA A 12 -8.95 -5.33 -6.03
CA ALA A 12 -7.93 -5.01 -7.04
C ALA A 12 -8.33 -3.80 -7.90
N LYS A 13 -9.60 -3.65 -8.28
CA LYS A 13 -10.09 -2.46 -9.01
C LYS A 13 -9.93 -1.19 -8.19
N ILE A 14 -10.36 -1.19 -6.92
CA ILE A 14 -10.25 -0.01 -6.06
C ILE A 14 -8.77 0.35 -5.88
N LEU A 15 -7.90 -0.64 -5.68
CA LEU A 15 -6.47 -0.42 -5.65
C LEU A 15 -6.01 0.20 -6.99
N ASP A 16 -6.26 -0.43 -8.14
CA ASP A 16 -5.79 0.05 -9.44
C ASP A 16 -6.22 1.49 -9.77
N HIS A 17 -7.39 1.91 -9.31
CA HIS A 17 -7.91 3.26 -9.53
C HIS A 17 -7.21 4.35 -8.71
N HIS A 18 -6.59 4.00 -7.58
CA HIS A 18 -6.03 4.98 -6.65
C HIS A 18 -4.51 4.91 -6.66
N GLU A 19 -3.84 6.00 -6.98
CA GLU A 19 -2.36 6.00 -7.03
C GLU A 19 -1.71 6.13 -5.64
N TYR A 20 -2.49 6.50 -4.63
CA TYR A 20 -2.01 6.77 -3.28
C TYR A 20 -2.77 5.97 -2.23
N ALA A 21 -2.06 5.66 -1.14
CA ALA A 21 -2.66 5.11 0.08
C ALA A 21 -2.40 6.07 1.26
N ALA A 22 -3.37 6.15 2.18
CA ALA A 22 -3.10 6.63 3.52
C ALA A 22 -2.50 5.46 4.33
N VAL A 23 -1.30 5.66 4.86
CA VAL A 23 -0.49 4.61 5.48
C VAL A 23 -0.22 4.98 6.93
N ALA A 24 -0.70 4.16 7.84
CA ALA A 24 -0.49 4.28 9.27
C ALA A 24 0.56 3.29 9.75
N THR A 25 1.57 3.79 10.47
CA THR A 25 2.58 2.97 11.16
C THR A 25 2.74 3.44 12.60
N VAL A 26 3.40 2.62 13.43
CA VAL A 26 3.83 3.03 14.78
C VAL A 26 5.35 3.08 14.82
N GLU A 27 5.90 4.27 15.06
CA GLU A 27 7.33 4.53 15.12
C GLU A 27 7.69 5.09 16.50
N ASN A 28 8.56 4.42 17.25
CA ASN A 28 8.93 4.82 18.61
C ASN A 28 7.71 5.09 19.52
N GLN A 29 6.74 4.17 19.48
CA GLN A 29 5.46 4.27 20.22
C GLN A 29 4.59 5.48 19.84
N LYS A 30 4.85 6.12 18.69
CA LYS A 30 4.06 7.24 18.19
C LYS A 30 3.41 6.88 16.86
N PRO A 31 2.12 7.16 16.68
CA PRO A 31 1.45 6.94 15.41
C PRO A 31 2.01 7.89 14.36
N ARG A 32 2.20 7.37 13.15
CA ARG A 32 2.54 8.15 11.95
C ARG A 32 1.50 7.85 10.90
N LEU A 33 0.97 8.89 10.27
CA LEU A 33 0.11 8.80 9.11
C LEU A 33 0.81 9.50 7.95
N ARG A 34 0.98 8.80 6.83
CA ARG A 34 1.62 9.32 5.63
C ARG A 34 0.75 9.02 4.42
N ARG A 35 0.67 9.94 3.48
CA ARG A 35 0.20 9.65 2.12
C ARG A 35 1.39 9.12 1.34
N MET A 36 1.28 7.92 0.77
CA MET A 36 2.38 7.28 0.02
C MET A 36 1.89 6.87 -1.38
N PRO A 37 2.70 7.10 -2.43
CA PRO A 37 2.43 6.52 -3.74
C PRO A 37 2.44 4.99 -3.60
N LYS A 38 1.47 4.36 -4.25
CA LYS A 38 1.33 2.91 -4.23
C LYS A 38 1.32 2.32 -5.63
N TYR A 39 1.78 1.09 -5.71
CA TYR A 39 1.62 0.22 -6.85
C TYR A 39 1.02 -1.10 -6.36
N ASN A 40 0.26 -1.78 -7.20
CA ASN A 40 -0.23 -3.10 -6.86
C ASN A 40 -0.28 -4.02 -8.08
N LYS A 41 -0.15 -5.32 -7.82
CA LYS A 41 -0.39 -6.39 -8.76
C LYS A 41 -1.42 -7.33 -8.15
N GLY A 42 -2.69 -7.15 -8.50
CA GLY A 42 -3.78 -7.71 -7.72
C GLY A 42 -3.73 -7.19 -6.28
N LEU A 43 -3.67 -8.10 -5.30
CA LEU A 43 -3.58 -7.77 -3.87
C LEU A 43 -2.16 -7.59 -3.35
N SER A 44 -1.13 -7.81 -4.18
CA SER A 44 0.25 -7.52 -3.79
C SER A 44 0.48 -6.02 -3.85
N ILE A 45 0.62 -5.37 -2.69
CA ILE A 45 0.74 -3.92 -2.57
C ILE A 45 2.17 -3.52 -2.27
N TYR A 46 2.61 -2.50 -3.00
CA TYR A 46 3.92 -1.90 -2.89
C TYR A 46 3.77 -0.41 -2.64
N LEU A 47 4.63 0.13 -1.78
CA LEU A 47 4.65 1.55 -1.43
C LEU A 47 6.01 2.11 -1.80
N VAL A 48 5.99 3.27 -2.45
CA VAL A 48 7.21 4.04 -2.72
C VAL A 48 7.55 4.85 -1.47
N ALA A 49 8.81 4.79 -1.05
CA ALA A 49 9.24 5.51 0.12
C ALA A 49 10.68 6.01 0.00
N ASN A 50 10.97 7.10 0.73
CA ASN A 50 12.31 7.63 0.84
C ASN A 50 12.97 7.11 2.13
N ARG A 51 14.11 6.42 2.02
CA ARG A 51 14.86 5.90 3.18
C ARG A 51 15.17 6.98 4.22
N LYS A 52 15.42 8.22 3.80
CA LYS A 52 15.77 9.35 4.68
C LYS A 52 14.59 9.87 5.50
N SER A 53 13.35 9.68 5.05
CA SER A 53 12.15 10.19 5.75
C SER A 53 11.55 9.19 6.74
N GLN A 54 12.07 7.95 6.75
CA GLN A 54 11.62 6.90 7.64
C GLN A 54 12.45 6.88 8.93
N THR A 55 11.77 6.69 10.06
CA THR A 55 12.43 6.59 11.38
C THR A 55 12.39 5.18 11.97
N TRP A 56 11.83 4.22 11.22
CA TRP A 56 11.73 2.82 11.63
C TRP A 56 12.76 1.96 10.91
N ASP A 57 13.12 0.85 11.56
CA ASP A 57 14.07 -0.11 11.02
C ASP A 57 13.43 -0.87 9.86
N LEU A 58 13.92 -0.62 8.65
CA LEU A 58 13.50 -1.27 7.41
C LEU A 58 13.63 -2.82 7.46
N GLU A 59 14.46 -3.37 8.35
CA GLU A 59 14.58 -4.81 8.58
C GLU A 59 13.49 -5.35 9.53
N SER A 60 12.89 -4.48 10.34
CA SER A 60 11.81 -4.84 11.23
C SER A 60 10.49 -4.96 10.45
N LYS A 61 9.76 -6.06 10.69
CA LYS A 61 8.43 -6.30 10.08
C LYS A 61 7.38 -5.36 10.70
N THR A 62 7.49 -4.08 10.38
CA THR A 62 6.71 -2.99 11.00
C THR A 62 5.23 -3.20 10.75
N PRO A 63 4.38 -3.25 11.81
CA PRO A 63 2.94 -3.27 11.65
C PRO A 63 2.46 -2.03 10.88
N VAL A 64 1.55 -2.25 9.94
CA VAL A 64 1.01 -1.19 9.09
C VAL A 64 -0.49 -1.37 8.92
N SER A 65 -1.20 -0.25 8.77
CA SER A 65 -2.58 -0.21 8.29
C SER A 65 -2.66 0.76 7.11
N LEU A 66 -3.35 0.36 6.05
CA LEU A 66 -3.54 1.15 4.83
C LEU A 66 -5.03 1.44 4.65
N LEU A 67 -5.34 2.64 4.16
CA LEU A 67 -6.64 3.00 3.63
C LEU A 67 -6.48 3.50 2.19
N VAL A 68 -7.26 2.93 1.28
CA VAL A 68 -7.32 3.27 -0.15
C VAL A 68 -8.78 3.47 -0.54
N GLY A 69 -9.08 4.37 -1.48
CA GLY A 69 -10.44 4.60 -1.98
C GLY A 69 -11.18 5.79 -1.39
N HIS A 70 -10.72 6.31 -0.24
CA HIS A 70 -11.40 7.41 0.43
C HIS A 70 -11.04 8.78 -0.19
N GLY A 71 -12.01 9.45 -0.82
CA GLY A 71 -11.94 10.88 -1.14
C GLY A 71 -11.99 11.29 -2.61
N GLU A 72 -12.14 10.36 -3.56
CA GLU A 72 -12.36 10.69 -4.98
C GLU A 72 -13.80 10.35 -5.41
N ASN A 73 -14.50 11.34 -5.98
CA ASN A 73 -15.79 11.22 -6.68
C ASN A 73 -17.00 10.67 -5.91
N ASP A 74 -17.13 11.00 -4.60
CA ASP A 74 -18.31 10.64 -3.79
C ASP A 74 -18.54 9.11 -3.63
N SER A 75 -17.55 8.29 -4.03
CA SER A 75 -17.61 6.85 -3.82
C SER A 75 -17.42 6.54 -2.34
N ARG A 76 -18.25 5.60 -1.85
CA ARG A 76 -18.12 5.01 -0.51
C ARG A 76 -17.14 3.85 -0.49
N GLU A 77 -16.63 3.45 -1.65
CA GLU A 77 -15.78 2.28 -1.78
C GLU A 77 -14.42 2.52 -1.16
N THR A 78 -14.06 1.68 -0.19
CA THR A 78 -12.75 1.75 0.46
C THR A 78 -12.18 0.37 0.67
N VAL A 79 -10.85 0.33 0.71
CA VAL A 79 -10.09 -0.85 1.06
C VAL A 79 -9.21 -0.51 2.25
N GLU A 80 -9.42 -1.21 3.35
CA GLU A 80 -8.55 -1.20 4.52
C GLU A 80 -7.70 -2.46 4.55
N ILE A 81 -6.39 -2.32 4.79
CA ILE A 81 -5.46 -3.45 4.83
C ILE A 81 -4.54 -3.32 6.00
N ASP A 82 -4.60 -4.29 6.91
CA ASP A 82 -3.60 -4.43 7.96
C ASP A 82 -2.57 -5.48 7.57
N GLY A 83 -1.32 -5.23 7.94
CA GLY A 83 -0.25 -6.13 7.57
C GLY A 83 1.08 -5.78 8.22
N LYS A 84 2.15 -6.26 7.57
CA LYS A 84 3.53 -5.92 7.93
C LYS A 84 4.27 -5.40 6.72
N LEU A 85 5.05 -4.34 6.91
CA LEU A 85 5.96 -3.83 5.89
C LEU A 85 7.24 -4.66 5.87
N THR A 86 7.72 -4.92 4.66
CA THR A 86 9.06 -5.46 4.40
C THR A 86 9.68 -4.70 3.25
N VAL A 87 10.99 -4.46 3.26
CA VAL A 87 11.68 -3.95 2.06
C VAL A 87 11.62 -5.00 0.96
N ASN A 88 11.20 -4.59 -0.24
CA ASN A 88 11.34 -5.40 -1.42
C ASN A 88 12.73 -5.17 -2.03
N THR A 89 13.43 -6.26 -2.37
CA THR A 89 14.80 -6.24 -2.89
C THR A 89 14.87 -6.59 -4.37
N GLU A 90 13.75 -6.72 -5.07
CA GLU A 90 13.70 -7.04 -6.49
C GLU A 90 13.99 -5.79 -7.32
N GLU A 91 15.19 -5.71 -7.90
CA GLU A 91 15.61 -4.56 -8.72
C GLU A 91 14.67 -4.28 -9.90
N ALA A 92 14.15 -5.34 -10.54
CA ALA A 92 13.22 -5.21 -11.64
C ALA A 92 11.94 -4.46 -11.24
N LEU A 93 11.49 -4.63 -9.99
CA LEU A 93 10.28 -3.98 -9.50
C LEU A 93 10.50 -2.47 -9.28
N ARG A 94 11.70 -2.06 -8.87
CA ARG A 94 12.06 -0.63 -8.76
C ARG A 94 11.91 0.08 -10.10
N GLN A 95 12.42 -0.54 -11.16
CA GLN A 95 12.33 -0.03 -12.53
C GLN A 95 10.87 0.00 -13.02
N GLN A 96 10.09 -1.03 -12.68
CA GLN A 96 8.68 -1.14 -13.08
C GLN A 96 7.77 -0.11 -12.38
N ILE A 97 8.01 0.18 -11.10
CA ILE A 97 7.19 1.11 -10.31
C ILE A 97 7.56 2.57 -10.58
N TRP A 98 8.78 2.83 -11.06
CA TRP A 98 9.26 4.18 -11.31
C TRP A 98 8.33 4.97 -12.25
N ARG A 99 8.09 6.23 -11.87
CA ARG A 99 7.30 7.21 -12.63
C ARG A 99 8.07 8.52 -12.65
N GLU A 100 7.91 9.28 -13.72
CA GLU A 100 8.63 10.55 -13.91
C GLU A 100 8.36 11.55 -12.77
N GLU A 101 7.17 11.50 -12.16
CA GLU A 101 6.80 12.33 -11.00
C GLU A 101 7.71 12.12 -9.77
N PHE A 102 8.39 10.97 -9.66
CA PHE A 102 9.30 10.68 -8.55
C PHE A 102 10.67 11.35 -8.71
N SER A 103 10.98 11.90 -9.88
CA SER A 103 12.26 12.61 -10.14
C SER A 103 12.42 13.88 -9.30
N ALA A 104 11.33 14.38 -8.70
CA ALA A 104 11.36 15.49 -7.75
C ALA A 104 12.10 15.15 -6.44
N ASP A 105 12.07 13.88 -6.01
CA ASP A 105 12.63 13.43 -4.73
C ASP A 105 13.83 12.47 -4.88
N PHE A 106 14.00 11.87 -6.06
CA PHE A 106 15.00 10.84 -6.32
C PHE A 106 15.74 11.07 -7.64
N SER A 107 17.01 10.67 -7.71
CA SER A 107 17.83 10.77 -8.92
C SER A 107 17.45 9.79 -10.04
N GLY A 108 16.65 8.76 -9.72
CA GLY A 108 16.20 7.75 -10.65
C GLY A 108 15.77 6.45 -9.96
N PRO A 109 15.37 5.42 -10.71
CA PRO A 109 14.97 4.13 -10.16
C PRO A 109 16.09 3.41 -9.39
N ASP A 110 17.35 3.76 -9.64
CA ASP A 110 18.53 3.20 -8.97
C ASP A 110 18.99 4.02 -7.73
N ASP A 111 18.32 5.12 -7.41
CA ASP A 111 18.66 5.96 -6.25
C ASP A 111 18.64 5.14 -4.95
N PRO A 112 19.70 5.12 -4.12
CA PRO A 112 19.76 4.28 -2.93
C PRO A 112 18.71 4.62 -1.86
N ASP A 113 18.12 5.81 -1.92
CA ASP A 113 17.04 6.23 -1.03
C ASP A 113 15.64 5.94 -1.60
N TYR A 114 15.52 5.58 -2.89
CA TYR A 114 14.28 5.10 -3.52
C TYR A 114 14.01 3.64 -3.12
N VAL A 115 13.19 3.46 -2.09
CA VAL A 115 12.89 2.16 -1.49
C VAL A 115 11.47 1.74 -1.83
N ILE A 116 11.33 0.50 -2.31
CA ILE A 116 10.03 -0.15 -2.46
C ILE A 116 9.75 -0.97 -1.20
N LEU A 117 8.65 -0.65 -0.53
CA LEU A 117 8.13 -1.47 0.56
C LEU A 117 7.05 -2.39 0.01
N GLN A 118 7.00 -3.62 0.49
CA GLN A 118 5.92 -4.56 0.24
C GLN A 118 5.06 -4.70 1.49
N VAL A 119 3.74 -4.68 1.32
CA VAL A 119 2.78 -4.97 2.37
C VAL A 119 2.46 -6.46 2.33
N LYS A 120 2.77 -7.17 3.41
CA LYS A 120 2.25 -8.52 3.66
C LYS A 120 0.93 -8.40 4.40
N ALA A 121 -0.17 -8.47 3.65
CA ALA A 121 -1.52 -8.37 4.20
C ALA A 121 -1.79 -9.50 5.20
N ILE A 122 -2.53 -9.17 6.25
CA ILE A 122 -3.02 -10.08 7.30
C ILE A 122 -4.55 -9.98 7.36
N ARG A 123 -5.09 -8.77 7.23
CA ARG A 123 -6.52 -8.48 7.16
C ARG A 123 -6.76 -7.58 5.94
N VAL A 124 -7.83 -7.86 5.22
CA VAL A 124 -8.36 -6.98 4.18
C VAL A 124 -9.84 -6.77 4.47
N GLU A 125 -10.27 -5.52 4.45
CA GLU A 125 -11.66 -5.12 4.54
C GLU A 125 -12.02 -4.28 3.31
N LEU A 126 -13.07 -4.70 2.61
CA LEU A 126 -13.71 -3.97 1.53
C LEU A 126 -14.98 -3.32 2.08
N THR A 127 -15.10 -2.01 1.97
CA THR A 127 -16.40 -1.34 1.98
C THR A 127 -16.83 -1.18 0.53
N ASP A 128 -17.97 -1.77 0.15
CA ASP A 128 -18.48 -1.65 -1.21
C ASP A 128 -19.28 -0.36 -1.44
N LYS A 129 -19.73 -0.14 -2.67
CA LYS A 129 -20.53 1.02 -3.09
C LYS A 129 -21.82 1.22 -2.29
N ASP A 130 -22.40 0.14 -1.76
CA ASP A 130 -23.62 0.16 -0.96
C ASP A 130 -23.31 0.41 0.53
N GLY A 131 -22.03 0.50 0.90
CA GLY A 131 -21.54 0.68 2.25
C GLY A 131 -21.47 -0.62 3.06
N GLN A 132 -21.60 -1.78 2.41
CA GLN A 132 -21.48 -3.06 3.10
C GLN A 132 -20.00 -3.42 3.28
N LYS A 133 -19.69 -3.99 4.44
CA LYS A 133 -18.33 -4.38 4.81
C LYS A 133 -18.12 -5.87 4.60
N HIS A 134 -17.03 -6.22 3.92
CA HIS A 134 -16.59 -7.58 3.69
C HIS A 134 -15.16 -7.72 4.17
N GLU A 135 -14.92 -8.62 5.13
CA GLU A 135 -13.62 -8.78 5.78
C GLU A 135 -13.10 -10.21 5.59
N TRP A 136 -11.80 -10.34 5.34
CA TRP A 136 -11.11 -11.61 5.42
C TRP A 136 -9.69 -11.47 5.94
N PHE A 137 -9.15 -12.60 6.37
CA PHE A 137 -7.78 -12.73 6.86
C PHE A 137 -7.01 -13.67 5.95
N ASP A 138 -5.86 -13.21 5.46
CA ASP A 138 -4.89 -14.06 4.76
C ASP A 138 -3.80 -14.42 5.80
N TYR A 139 -3.86 -15.67 6.30
CA TYR A 139 -2.86 -16.25 7.21
C TYR A 139 -1.73 -16.94 6.45
#